data_AF-T0YFD2-F1
#
_entry.id   AF-T0YFD2-F1
#
_cell.length_a   1.000
_cell.length_b   1.000
_cell.length_c   1.000
_cell.angle_alpha   90.00
_cell.angle_beta   90.00
_cell.angle_gamma   90.00
#
_symmetry.space_group_name_H-M   'P 1'
#
loop_
_entity.id
_entity.type
_entity.pdbx_description
1 polymer ?
#
loop_
_entity_poly.entity_id
_entity_poly.type
_entity_poly.pdbx_seq_one_letter_code
_entity_poly.pdbx_strand_id
1 'polypeptide(L)'
;MLESQRKSTGDAIMAGKFATSWALVKASAAVLRSDRELLVFPLLSGMATLLLVASFALPFLATGGLAHLHDIVTQPGGGLGVGGYALLFLFYLCQYTVIFFFNTALVGAALMRLDGDDP
;
A
#
# COMPACT_ATOMS: atom_id res chain seq x y z
N MET A 1 4.38 13.86 -40.44
CA MET A 1 3.38 12.75 -40.55
C MET A 1 3.81 11.47 -39.85
N LEU A 2 5.07 11.01 -39.96
CA LEU A 2 5.56 9.77 -39.31
C LEU A 2 5.58 9.82 -37.77
N GLU A 3 5.88 10.98 -37.17
CA GLU A 3 5.89 11.15 -35.70
C GLU A 3 4.49 11.06 -35.08
N SER A 4 3.46 11.51 -35.81
CA SER A 4 2.06 11.40 -35.39
C SER A 4 1.60 9.94 -35.36
N GLN A 5 2.10 9.09 -36.27
CA GLN A 5 1.80 7.67 -36.30
C GLN A 5 2.51 6.93 -35.15
N ARG A 6 3.78 7.26 -34.87
CA ARG A 6 4.55 6.66 -33.76
C ARG A 6 3.92 6.94 -32.39
N LYS A 7 3.44 8.17 -32.17
CA LYS A 7 2.76 8.55 -30.92
C LYS A 7 1.43 7.82 -30.75
N SER A 8 0.62 7.73 -31.82
CA SER A 8 -0.65 6.98 -31.82
C SER A 8 -0.46 5.49 -31.49
N THR A 9 0.55 4.84 -32.08
CA THR A 9 0.88 3.44 -31.78
C THR A 9 1.38 3.27 -30.34
N GLY A 10 2.18 4.21 -29.82
CA GLY A 10 2.63 4.21 -28.43
C GLY A 10 1.48 4.33 -27.42
N ASP A 11 0.56 5.27 -27.65
CA ASP A 11 -0.61 5.49 -26.81
C ASP A 11 -1.54 4.25 -26.81
N ALA A 12 -1.72 3.59 -27.96
CA ALA A 12 -2.49 2.35 -28.09
C ALA A 12 -1.85 1.15 -27.36
N ILE A 13 -0.52 1.00 -27.45
CA ILE A 13 0.21 -0.06 -26.74
C ILE A 13 0.15 0.16 -25.22
N MET A 14 0.31 1.40 -24.77
CA MET A 14 0.23 1.74 -23.34
C MET A 14 -1.17 1.48 -22.78
N ALA A 15 -2.23 1.88 -23.51
CA ALA A 15 -3.61 1.57 -23.14
C ALA A 15 -3.87 0.05 -23.08
N GLY A 16 -3.31 -0.72 -24.01
CA GLY A 16 -3.39 -2.18 -24.00
C GLY A 16 -2.76 -2.81 -22.76
N LYS A 17 -1.58 -2.34 -22.34
CA LYS A 17 -0.91 -2.81 -21.12
C LYS A 17 -1.72 -2.52 -19.86
N PHE A 18 -2.30 -1.32 -19.74
CA PHE A 18 -3.19 -0.99 -18.62
C PHE A 18 -4.45 -1.85 -18.61
N ALA A 19 -5.03 -2.13 -19.78
CA ALA A 19 -6.18 -3.01 -19.91
C ALA A 19 -5.84 -4.45 -19.47
N THR A 20 -4.66 -4.97 -19.80
CA THR A 20 -4.18 -6.28 -19.35
C THR A 20 -3.96 -6.32 -17.83
N SER A 21 -3.28 -5.32 -17.25
CA SER A 21 -3.12 -5.22 -15.80
C SER A 21 -4.47 -5.12 -15.08
N TRP A 22 -5.42 -4.37 -15.63
CA TRP A 22 -6.78 -4.26 -15.09
C TRP A 22 -7.57 -5.56 -15.20
N ALA A 23 -7.40 -6.30 -16.30
CA ALA A 23 -8.01 -7.61 -16.47
C ALA A 23 -7.47 -8.63 -15.44
N LEU A 24 -6.17 -8.58 -15.14
CA LEU A 24 -5.56 -9.40 -14.09
C LEU A 24 -6.05 -9.01 -12.70
N VAL A 25 -6.10 -7.71 -12.37
CA VAL A 25 -6.67 -7.23 -11.09
C VAL A 25 -8.13 -7.69 -10.95
N LYS A 26 -8.91 -7.60 -12.02
CA LYS A 26 -10.33 -7.99 -12.03
C LYS A 26 -10.50 -9.52 -11.97
N ALA A 27 -9.60 -10.28 -12.58
CA ALA A 27 -9.55 -11.74 -12.46
C ALA A 27 -9.17 -12.17 -11.04
N SER A 28 -8.14 -11.55 -10.44
CA SER A 28 -7.78 -11.78 -9.03
C SER A 28 -8.90 -11.36 -8.08
N ALA A 29 -9.61 -10.27 -8.36
CA ALA A 29 -10.77 -9.81 -7.59
C ALA A 29 -12.00 -10.74 -7.75
N ALA A 30 -12.17 -11.35 -8.93
CA ALA A 30 -13.26 -12.31 -9.20
C ALA A 30 -13.02 -13.65 -8.50
N VAL A 31 -11.77 -14.16 -8.54
CA VAL A 31 -11.34 -15.33 -7.76
C VAL A 31 -11.41 -15.06 -6.25
N LEU A 32 -11.18 -13.81 -5.83
CA LEU A 32 -11.36 -13.37 -4.43
C LEU A 32 -12.81 -13.48 -3.93
N ARG A 33 -13.77 -13.36 -4.85
CA ARG A 33 -15.18 -13.26 -4.50
C ARG A 33 -15.84 -14.64 -4.32
N SER A 34 -15.17 -15.70 -4.78
CA SER A 34 -15.59 -17.10 -4.68
C SER A 34 -15.29 -17.72 -3.31
N ASP A 35 -14.23 -17.28 -2.61
CA ASP A 35 -13.83 -17.81 -1.29
C ASP A 35 -13.87 -16.71 -0.22
N ARG A 36 -15.09 -16.38 0.25
CA ARG A 36 -15.30 -15.29 1.22
C ARG A 36 -14.55 -15.47 2.54
N GLU A 37 -14.16 -16.68 2.90
CA GLU A 37 -13.55 -17.00 4.19
C GLU A 37 -12.01 -16.89 4.17
N LEU A 38 -11.37 -17.22 3.05
CA LEU A 38 -9.90 -17.21 2.94
C LEU A 38 -9.30 -15.80 2.79
N LEU A 39 -10.13 -14.81 2.42
CA LEU A 39 -9.67 -13.50 1.95
C LEU A 39 -10.00 -12.34 2.87
N VAL A 40 -10.76 -12.59 3.92
CA VAL A 40 -11.03 -11.62 4.98
C VAL A 40 -9.73 -11.19 5.66
N PHE A 41 -8.79 -12.12 5.87
CA PHE A 41 -7.52 -11.84 6.54
C PHE A 41 -6.60 -10.84 5.79
N PRO A 42 -6.29 -11.02 4.49
CA PRO A 42 -5.51 -10.03 3.73
C PRO A 42 -6.26 -8.72 3.46
N LEU A 43 -7.60 -8.73 3.33
CA LEU A 43 -8.38 -7.50 3.18
C LEU A 43 -8.39 -6.68 4.48
N LEU A 44 -8.57 -7.34 5.63
CA LEU A 44 -8.44 -6.70 6.93
C LEU A 44 -7.03 -6.17 7.17
N SER A 45 -5.98 -6.86 6.69
CA SER A 45 -4.61 -6.36 6.79
C SER A 45 -4.38 -5.09 5.98
N GLY A 46 -4.88 -5.07 4.73
CA GLY A 46 -4.82 -3.91 3.86
C GLY A 46 -5.59 -2.74 4.45
N MET A 47 -6.79 -2.98 4.98
CA MET A 47 -7.60 -1.95 5.63
C MET A 47 -6.95 -1.44 6.92
N ALA A 48 -6.42 -2.30 7.78
CA ALA A 48 -5.71 -1.90 9.00
C ALA A 48 -4.46 -1.07 8.67
N THR A 49 -3.73 -1.45 7.62
CA THR A 49 -2.57 -0.70 7.14
C THR A 49 -2.98 0.68 6.60
N LEU A 50 -4.05 0.75 5.79
CA LEU A 50 -4.58 2.01 5.29
C LEU A 50 -5.08 2.92 6.41
N LEU A 51 -5.77 2.36 7.41
CA LEU A 51 -6.24 3.10 8.57
C LEU A 51 -5.07 3.63 9.41
N LEU A 52 -4.02 2.83 9.60
CA LEU A 52 -2.81 3.26 10.30
C LEU A 52 -2.12 4.39 9.54
N VAL A 53 -1.92 4.24 8.23
CA VAL A 53 -1.36 5.31 7.40
C VAL A 53 -2.23 6.56 7.50
N ALA A 54 -3.54 6.46 7.38
CA ALA A 54 -4.45 7.61 7.51
C ALA A 54 -4.35 8.27 8.89
N SER A 55 -4.24 7.48 9.97
CA SER A 55 -4.16 7.98 11.34
C SER A 55 -2.91 8.82 11.61
N PHE A 56 -1.81 8.57 10.89
CA PHE A 56 -0.58 9.35 11.01
C PHE A 56 -0.44 10.40 9.89
N ALA A 57 -0.87 10.10 8.68
CA ALA A 57 -0.78 11.00 7.53
C ALA A 57 -1.75 12.18 7.64
N LEU A 58 -2.99 11.97 8.09
CA LEU A 58 -3.96 13.06 8.21
C LEU A 58 -3.53 14.13 9.22
N PRO A 59 -3.13 13.78 10.47
CA PRO A 59 -2.60 14.78 11.39
C PRO A 59 -1.33 15.43 10.87
N PHE A 60 -0.41 14.65 10.28
CA PHE A 60 0.83 15.17 9.72
C PHE A 60 0.58 16.23 8.64
N LEU A 61 -0.35 15.99 7.72
CA LEU A 61 -0.73 16.96 6.70
C LEU A 61 -1.44 18.17 7.31
N ALA A 62 -2.36 17.94 8.26
CA ALA A 62 -3.15 18.99 8.91
C ALA A 62 -2.30 19.95 9.76
N THR A 63 -1.22 19.47 10.38
CA THR A 63 -0.29 20.30 11.17
C THR A 63 0.79 20.98 10.33
N GLY A 64 0.70 20.93 8.99
CA GLY A 64 1.67 21.57 8.11
C GLY A 64 2.96 20.75 7.90
N GLY A 65 2.91 19.42 8.06
CA GLY A 65 4.06 18.54 7.91
C GLY A 65 4.79 18.69 6.57
N LEU A 66 4.07 19.00 5.48
CA LEU A 66 4.69 19.30 4.17
C LEU A 66 5.59 20.54 4.22
N ALA A 67 5.17 21.61 4.91
CA ALA A 67 5.99 22.81 5.10
C ALA A 67 7.22 22.48 5.95
N HIS A 68 7.05 21.68 7.01
CA HIS A 68 8.17 21.25 7.84
C HIS A 68 9.20 20.40 7.07
N LEU A 69 8.77 19.52 6.17
CA LEU A 69 9.68 18.78 5.27
C LEU A 69 10.41 19.70 4.29
N HIS A 70 9.72 20.71 3.76
CA HIS A 70 10.33 21.69 2.87
C HIS A 70 11.44 22.47 3.59
N ASP A 71 11.20 22.89 4.83
CA ASP A 71 12.22 23.60 5.64
C ASP A 71 13.43 22.71 5.93
N ILE A 72 13.23 21.43 6.25
CA ILE A 72 14.32 20.46 6.47
C ILE A 72 15.22 20.32 5.24
N VAL A 73 14.63 20.29 4.04
CA VAL A 73 15.38 20.10 2.79
C VAL A 73 16.07 21.38 2.31
N THR A 74 15.47 22.55 2.55
CA THR A 74 15.95 23.83 2.01
C THR A 74 16.86 24.61 2.94
N GLN A 75 16.80 24.39 4.26
CA GLN A 75 17.65 25.10 5.22
C GLN A 75 18.97 24.37 5.49
N PRO A 76 20.12 25.08 5.47
CA PRO A 76 21.39 24.53 5.93
C PRO A 76 21.30 24.18 7.43
N GLY A 77 21.47 22.89 7.76
CA GLY A 77 21.26 22.39 9.13
C GLY A 77 19.82 22.01 9.46
N GLY A 78 18.92 22.04 8.48
CA GLY A 78 17.55 21.51 8.59
C GLY A 78 17.57 20.03 8.94
N GLY A 79 16.88 19.68 10.03
CA GLY A 79 16.79 18.31 10.53
C GLY A 79 15.49 18.12 11.29
N LEU A 80 15.08 16.86 11.44
CA LEU A 80 13.90 16.56 12.27
C LEU A 80 14.21 16.88 13.72
N GLY A 81 13.33 17.61 14.39
CA GLY A 81 13.40 17.73 15.85
C GLY A 81 13.14 16.39 16.53
N VAL A 82 13.39 16.31 17.84
CA VAL A 82 13.14 15.10 18.65
C VAL A 82 11.70 14.57 18.46
N GLY A 83 10.71 15.47 18.38
CA GLY A 83 9.32 15.09 18.13
C GLY A 83 9.08 14.47 16.74
N GLY A 84 9.79 14.93 15.70
CA GLY A 84 9.72 14.35 14.36
C GLY A 84 10.31 12.95 14.30
N TYR A 85 11.46 12.74 14.97
CA TYR A 85 12.05 11.41 15.11
C TYR A 85 11.17 10.46 15.94
N ALA A 86 10.55 10.94 17.02
CA ALA A 86 9.62 10.15 17.82
C ALA A 86 8.38 9.73 17.01
N LEU A 87 7.83 10.65 16.21
CA LEU A 87 6.70 10.35 15.32
C LEU A 87 7.08 9.31 14.26
N LEU A 88 8.23 9.47 13.60
CA LEU A 88 8.73 8.47 12.64
C LEU A 88 8.96 7.11 13.28
N PHE A 89 9.55 7.09 14.48
CA PHE A 89 9.75 5.87 15.23
C PHE A 89 8.43 5.18 15.57
N LEU A 90 7.44 5.94 16.07
CA LEU A 90 6.13 5.39 16.42
C LEU A 90 5.39 4.89 15.17
N PHE A 91 5.42 5.67 14.09
CA PHE A 91 4.87 5.26 12.80
C PHE A 91 5.53 3.97 12.31
N TYR A 92 6.86 3.89 12.32
CA TYR A 92 7.62 2.71 11.94
C TYR A 92 7.24 1.50 12.79
N LEU A 93 7.23 1.66 14.12
CA LEU A 93 6.88 0.60 15.07
C LEU A 93 5.47 0.07 14.79
N CYS A 94 4.47 0.95 14.78
CA CYS A 94 3.08 0.55 14.56
C CYS A 94 2.89 -0.07 13.17
N GLN A 95 3.51 0.50 12.13
CA GLN A 95 3.44 0.00 10.77
C GLN A 95 4.02 -1.42 10.66
N TYR A 96 5.18 -1.67 11.28
CA TYR A 96 5.78 -2.99 11.33
C TYR A 96 4.98 -3.97 12.18
N THR A 97 4.44 -3.56 13.32
CA THR A 97 3.56 -4.42 14.14
C THR A 97 2.35 -4.90 13.33
N VAL A 98 1.69 -4.00 12.61
CA VAL A 98 0.56 -4.34 11.73
C VAL A 98 1.01 -5.30 10.63
N ILE A 99 2.08 -4.97 9.89
CA ILE A 99 2.57 -5.82 8.80
C ILE A 99 2.95 -7.22 9.32
N PHE A 100 3.70 -7.31 10.41
CA PHE A 100 4.10 -8.59 11.00
C PHE A 100 2.89 -9.41 11.46
N PHE A 101 1.95 -8.82 12.21
CA PHE A 101 0.75 -9.51 12.69
C PHE A 101 -0.08 -10.12 11.57
N PHE A 102 -0.24 -9.39 10.46
CA PHE A 102 -1.02 -9.90 9.34
C PHE A 102 -0.25 -10.88 8.47
N ASN A 103 1.07 -10.68 8.27
CA ASN A 103 1.90 -11.65 7.58
C ASN A 103 1.94 -12.99 8.31
N THR A 104 1.98 -12.99 9.65
CA THR A 104 1.89 -14.23 10.43
C THR A 104 0.50 -14.88 10.33
N ALA A 105 -0.58 -14.09 10.31
CA ALA A 105 -1.94 -14.61 10.10
C ALA A 105 -2.10 -15.27 8.71
N LEU A 106 -1.52 -14.69 7.65
CA LEU A 106 -1.53 -15.25 6.31
C LEU A 106 -0.76 -16.57 6.24
N VAL A 107 0.42 -16.62 6.85
CA VAL A 107 1.20 -17.86 6.94
C VAL A 107 0.44 -18.92 7.73
N GLY A 108 -0.23 -18.55 8.82
CA GLY A 108 -1.11 -19.46 9.58
C GLY A 108 -2.25 -20.02 8.74
N ALA A 109 -2.98 -19.18 8.03
CA ALA A 109 -4.07 -19.61 7.14
C ALA A 109 -3.57 -20.49 5.99
N ALA A 110 -2.40 -20.19 5.42
CA ALA A 110 -1.78 -21.01 4.39
C ALA A 110 -1.38 -22.38 4.92
N LEU A 111 -0.82 -22.46 6.13
CA LEU A 111 -0.48 -23.72 6.79
C LEU A 111 -1.72 -24.57 7.05
N MET A 112 -2.79 -23.97 7.60
CA MET A 112 -4.07 -24.68 7.82
C MET A 112 -4.65 -25.26 6.52
N ARG A 113 -4.55 -24.52 5.40
CA ARG A 113 -5.04 -24.99 4.09
C ARG A 113 -4.18 -26.09 3.48
N LEU A 114 -2.88 -26.11 3.77
CA LEU A 114 -1.94 -27.13 3.31
C LEU A 114 -2.06 -28.45 4.08
N ASP A 115 -2.46 -28.38 5.35
CA ASP A 115 -2.69 -29.56 6.20
C ASP A 115 -3.98 -30.33 5.86
N GLY A 116 -4.78 -29.82 4.90
CA GLY A 116 -5.95 -30.51 4.37
C GLY A 116 -7.22 -30.34 5.21
N ASP A 117 -7.19 -29.48 6.23
CA ASP A 117 -8.41 -29.02 6.90
C ASP A 117 -9.21 -28.16 5.91
N ASP A 118 -10.45 -28.57 5.63
CA ASP A 118 -11.46 -27.67 5.08
C ASP A 118 -11.89 -26.71 6.20
N PRO A 119 -11.94 -25.39 5.94
CA PRO A 119 -12.41 -24.40 6.91
C PRO A 119 -13.86 -24.65 7.33
#